data_AF-A0A2M9PYG7-F1
#
_entry.id   AF-A0A2M9PYG7-F1
#
_cell.length_a   1.000
_cell.length_b   1.000
_cell.length_c   1.000
_cell.angle_alpha   90.00
_cell.angle_beta   90.00
_cell.angle_gamma   90.00
#
_symmetry.space_group_name_H-M   'P 1'
#
loop_
_entity.id
_entity.type
_entity.pdbx_description
1 polymer ?
#
loop_
_entity_poly.entity_id
_entity_poly.type
_entity_poly.pdbx_seq_one_letter_code
_entity_poly.pdbx_strand_id
1 'polypeptide(L)' 'MIQHFSFKPLFENSQLPGWSISFFYQRERYSAEYLKDGVIQWNGAIPPNEEDVKKMIHELMLYHVYD' A
#
# COMPACT_ATOMS: atom_id res chain seq x y z
N MET A 1 5.74 -4.40 12.18
CA MET A 1 5.79 -5.39 11.07
C MET A 1 4.42 -5.48 10.43
N ILE A 2 4.36 -5.33 9.11
CA ILE A 2 3.13 -5.45 8.31
C ILE A 2 2.77 -6.92 8.15
N GLN A 3 1.49 -7.27 8.31
CA GLN A 3 0.98 -8.62 8.15
C GLN A 3 -0.22 -8.65 7.19
N HIS A 4 -0.47 -9.80 6.57
CA HIS A 4 -1.58 -10.00 5.63
C HIS A 4 -1.64 -8.92 4.53
N PHE A 5 -0.48 -8.54 3.99
CA PHE A 5 -0.41 -7.55 2.92
C PHE A 5 -1.09 -8.09 1.66
N SER A 6 -2.11 -7.38 1.21
CA SER A 6 -2.83 -7.64 -0.04
C SER A 6 -2.78 -6.38 -0.89
N PHE A 7 -2.49 -6.54 -2.18
CA PHE A 7 -2.54 -5.45 -3.15
C PHE A 7 -3.43 -5.85 -4.32
N LYS A 8 -4.20 -4.90 -4.84
CA LYS A 8 -5.09 -5.08 -5.99
C LYS A 8 -4.94 -3.89 -6.94
N PRO A 9 -4.80 -4.09 -8.26
CA PRO A 9 -4.82 -2.98 -9.20
C PRO A 9 -6.16 -2.23 -9.12
N LEU A 10 -6.12 -0.90 -9.06
CA LEU A 10 -7.33 -0.06 -8.97
C LEU A 10 -8.10 -0.01 -10.29
N PHE A 11 -7.38 -0.10 -11.41
CA PHE A 11 -7.97 -0.06 -12.74
C PHE A 11 -7.35 -1.14 -13.63
N GLU A 12 -8.20 -1.94 -14.27
CA GLU A 12 -7.79 -2.85 -15.36
C GLU A 12 -7.47 -2.08 -16.65
N ASN A 13 -8.01 -0.86 -16.78
CA ASN A 13 -7.76 0.02 -17.92
C ASN A 13 -6.51 0.88 -17.65
N SER A 14 -5.51 0.73 -18.52
CA SER A 14 -4.12 1.26 -18.47
C SER A 14 -3.91 2.77 -18.30
N GLN A 15 -4.90 3.55 -17.85
CA GLN A 15 -4.81 5.01 -17.77
C GLN A 15 -4.45 5.53 -16.38
N LEU A 16 -4.73 4.77 -15.31
CA LEU A 16 -4.38 5.15 -13.93
C LEU A 16 -3.66 4.01 -13.22
N PRO A 17 -2.31 4.02 -13.21
CA PRO A 17 -1.53 3.03 -12.48
C PRO A 17 -1.53 3.36 -10.99
N GLY A 18 -2.38 2.63 -10.27
CA GLY A 18 -2.43 2.64 -8.82
C GLY A 18 -2.92 1.29 -8.29
N TRP A 19 -2.51 0.96 -7.07
CA TRP A 19 -2.84 -0.28 -6.39
C TRP A 19 -3.52 0.02 -5.07
N SER A 20 -4.69 -0.55 -4.85
CA SER A 20 -5.30 -0.58 -3.52
C SER A 20 -4.57 -1.61 -2.68
N ILE A 21 -4.01 -1.16 -1.57
CA ILE A 21 -3.31 -2.00 -0.61
C ILE A 21 -4.13 -2.10 0.68
N SER A 22 -4.11 -3.28 1.27
CA SER A 22 -4.77 -3.58 2.54
C SER A 22 -3.85 -4.44 3.39
N PHE A 23 -3.67 -4.09 4.65
CA PHE A 23 -2.78 -4.82 5.53
C PHE A 23 -3.14 -4.63 7.00
N PHE A 24 -2.53 -5.43 7.86
CA PHE A 24 -2.64 -5.29 9.31
C PHE A 24 -1.34 -4.75 9.90
N TYR A 25 -1.47 -3.74 10.75
CA TYR A 25 -0.38 -3.17 11.52
C TYR A 25 -0.85 -2.99 12.96
N GLN A 26 -0.07 -3.45 13.94
CA GLN A 26 -0.45 -3.37 15.37
C GLN A 26 -1.86 -3.94 15.71
N ARG A 27 -2.28 -5.01 15.02
CA ARG A 27 -3.63 -5.63 15.13
C ARG A 27 -4.79 -4.77 14.62
N GLU A 28 -4.50 -3.63 14.00
CA GLU A 28 -5.48 -2.79 13.32
C GLU A 28 -5.34 -2.97 11.81
N ARG A 29 -6.48 -2.88 11.10
CA ARG A 29 -6.53 -2.99 9.65
C ARG A 29 -6.39 -1.61 9.04
N TYR A 30 -5.44 -1.48 8.12
CA TYR A 30 -5.20 -0.27 7.35
C TYR A 30 -5.42 -0.53 5.87
N SER A 31 -5.93 0.50 5.19
CA SER A 31 -6.23 0.48 3.76
C SER A 31 -5.71 1.77 3.15
N ALA A 32 -4.99 1.64 2.04
CA ALA A 32 -4.42 2.78 1.33
C ALA A 32 -4.37 2.51 -0.18
N GLU A 33 -4.13 3.55 -0.95
CA GLU A 33 -3.87 3.49 -2.38
C GLU A 33 -2.41 3.88 -2.62
N TYR A 34 -1.68 2.97 -3.25
CA TYR A 34 -0.32 3.17 -3.70
C TYR A 34 -0.35 3.60 -5.17
N LEU A 35 0.03 4.83 -5.47
CA LEU A 35 0.10 5.36 -6.84
C LEU A 35 1.47 5.04 -7.47
N LYS A 36 1.57 5.01 -8.81
CA LYS A 36 2.84 4.77 -9.53
C LYS A 36 3.98 5.71 -9.13
N ASP A 37 3.66 6.93 -8.70
CA ASP A 37 4.64 7.95 -8.30
C ASP A 37 5.19 7.69 -6.89
N GLY A 38 4.80 6.58 -6.25
CA GLY A 38 5.19 6.21 -4.89
C GLY A 38 4.37 6.90 -3.80
N VAL A 39 3.35 7.67 -4.20
CA VAL A 39 2.44 8.34 -3.27
C VAL A 39 1.49 7.31 -2.66
N ILE A 40 1.42 7.30 -1.32
CA ILE A 40 0.49 6.47 -0.55
C ILE A 40 -0.63 7.36 -0.01
N GLN A 41 -1.85 7.11 -0.44
CA GLN A 41 -3.05 7.80 0.03
C GLN A 41 -3.82 6.90 0.99
N TRP A 42 -3.95 7.30 2.25
CA TRP A 42 -4.71 6.54 3.25
C TRP A 42 -6.21 6.75 3.07
N ASN A 43 -6.97 5.66 2.99
CA ASN A 43 -8.44 5.69 2.85
C ASN A 43 -9.17 5.60 4.19
N GLY A 44 -8.48 5.83 5.31
CA GLY A 44 -9.02 5.67 6.65
C GLY A 44 -8.02 6.12 7.70
N ALA A 45 -7.85 5.31 8.75
CA ALA A 45 -6.88 5.59 9.80
C ALA A 45 -5.46 5.68 9.22
N ILE A 46 -4.72 6.68 9.69
CA ILE A 46 -3.30 6.84 9.38
C ILE A 46 -2.53 6.13 10.49
N PRO A 47 -1.65 5.16 10.16
CA PRO A 47 -0.88 4.48 11.19
C PRO A 47 0.07 5.47 11.90
N PRO A 48 0.32 5.30 13.21
CA PRO A 48 1.09 6.25 14.01
C PRO A 48 2.55 6.43 13.56
N ASN A 49 3.12 5.43 12.88
CA ASN A 49 4.45 5.48 12.27
C ASN A 49 4.35 5.53 10.75
N GLU A 50 3.63 6.51 10.21
CA GLU A 50 3.34 6.62 8.78
C GLU A 50 4.58 6.45 7.90
N GLU A 51 5.70 7.12 8.23
CA GLU A 51 6.93 7.05 7.42
C GLU A 51 7.55 5.65 7.38
N ASP A 52 7.58 4.95 8.51
CA ASP A 52 8.10 3.58 8.59
C ASP A 52 7.20 2.62 7.80
N VAL A 53 5.89 2.74 7.96
CA VAL A 53 4.90 1.94 7.24
C VAL A 53 4.98 2.21 5.73
N LYS A 54 5.17 3.47 5.31
CA LYS A 54 5.37 3.84 3.90
C LYS A 54 6.60 3.15 3.31
N LYS A 55 7.74 3.15 4.02
CA LYS A 55 8.96 2.46 3.58
C LYS A 55 8.70 0.96 3.42
N MET A 56 8.09 0.32 4.42
CA MET A 56 7.77 -1.11 4.37
C MET A 56 6.85 -1.45 3.17
N ILE A 57 5.82 -0.63 2.92
CA ILE A 57 4.92 -0.80 1.77
C ILE A 57 5.70 -0.67 0.46
N HIS A 58 6.56 0.35 0.35
CA HIS A 58 7.36 0.59 -0.85
C HIS A 58 8.27 -0.59 -1.17
N GLU A 59 8.95 -1.15 -0.17
CA GLU A 59 9.79 -2.34 -0.32
C GLU A 59 8.97 -3.57 -0.75
N LEU A 60 7.79 -3.78 -0.16
CA LEU A 60 6.88 -4.88 -0.55
C LEU A 60 6.36 -4.73 -1.99
N MET A 61 5.99 -3.51 -2.38
CA MET A 61 5.53 -3.22 -3.74
C MET A 61 6.66 -3.42 -4.76
N LEU A 62 7.88 -2.98 -4.46
CA LEU A 62 9.04 -3.23 -5.31
C LEU A 62 9.27 -4.73 -5.53
N TYR A 63 9.20 -5.53 -4.45
CA TYR A 63 9.37 -6.97 -4.53
C TYR A 63 8.27 -7.69 -5.30
N HIS A 64 7.04 -7.17 -5.31
CA HIS A 64 5.90 -7.81 -5.99
C HIS A 64 5.58 -7.30 -7.40
N VAL A 65 5.93 -6.06 -7.72
CA VAL A 65 5.58 -5.43 -9.01
C VAL A 65 6.73 -5.48 -10.01
N TYR A 66 7.98 -5.55 -9.55
CA TYR A 66 9.17 -5.52 -10.41
C TYR A 66 9.91 -6.86 -10.50
N ASP A 67 9.28 -7.98 -10.15
CA ASP A 67 9.75 -9.34 -10.46
C ASP A 67 9.13 -9.86 -11.77
#